data_AF-A0A085VQF5-F1
#
_entry.id   AF-A0A085VQF5-F1
#
_cell.length_a   1.000
_cell.length_b   1.000
_cell.length_c   1.000
_cell.angle_alpha   90.00
_cell.angle_beta   90.00
_cell.angle_gamma   90.00
#
_symmetry.space_group_name_H-M   'P 1'
#
loop_
_entity.id
_entity.type
_entity.pdbx_description
1 polymer ?
#
loop_
_entity_poly.entity_id
_entity_poly.type
_entity_poly.pdbx_seq_one_letter_code
_entity_poly.pdbx_strand_id
1 'polypeptide(L)'
;MSITLAEKIFLGITLTGFSGMAIWLGIALHFAHTKMDVMLAHLRNCPFVMNRALFHKTGVWGRLFVLGGIASVLMYPSIYLKDGGAVAGDLESFPAKLKRKTVILFRINLALLAYMFGAGGVAYLYI
;
A
#
# COMPACT_ATOMS: atom_id res chain seq x y z
N MET A 1 -12.35 -32.39 -23.01
CA MET A 1 -12.66 -30.95 -23.10
C MET A 1 -11.33 -30.21 -23.15
N SER A 2 -10.89 -29.78 -24.34
CA SER A 2 -9.60 -29.12 -24.54
C SER A 2 -9.70 -27.65 -24.16
N ILE A 3 -8.98 -27.26 -23.11
CA ILE A 3 -8.88 -25.88 -22.64
C ILE A 3 -8.35 -25.02 -23.79
N THR A 4 -9.10 -23.98 -24.17
CA THR A 4 -8.74 -23.04 -25.24
C THR A 4 -7.51 -22.21 -24.85
N LEU A 5 -6.79 -21.68 -25.84
CA LEU A 5 -5.60 -20.86 -25.61
C LEU A 5 -5.90 -19.65 -24.69
N ALA A 6 -7.07 -19.03 -24.88
CA ALA A 6 -7.54 -17.89 -24.08
C ALA A 6 -7.70 -18.25 -22.59
N GLU A 7 -8.30 -19.39 -22.27
CA GLU A 7 -8.48 -19.86 -20.89
C GLU A 7 -7.13 -20.11 -20.19
N LYS A 8 -6.14 -20.67 -20.91
CA LYS A 8 -4.79 -20.87 -20.36
C LYS A 8 -4.09 -19.55 -20.05
N ILE A 9 -4.20 -18.56 -20.93
CA ILE A 9 -3.64 -17.22 -20.73
C ILE A 9 -4.32 -16.54 -19.53
N PHE A 10 -5.64 -16.63 -19.45
CA PHE A 10 -6.40 -16.05 -18.35
C PHE A 10 -6.03 -16.67 -16.99
N LEU A 11 -5.92 -18.00 -16.92
CA LEU A 11 -5.46 -18.70 -15.72
C LEU A 11 -4.04 -18.29 -15.34
N GLY A 12 -3.13 -18.18 -16.30
CA GLY A 12 -1.74 -17.76 -16.05
C GLY A 12 -1.66 -16.34 -15.47
N ILE A 13 -2.40 -15.40 -16.03
CA ILE A 13 -2.37 -14.01 -15.57
C ILE A 13 -2.99 -13.85 -14.18
N THR A 14 -4.10 -14.54 -13.90
CA THR A 14 -4.75 -14.50 -12.58
C THR A 14 -3.89 -15.14 -11.49
N LEU A 15 -3.26 -16.28 -11.76
CA LEU A 15 -2.33 -16.95 -10.82
C LEU A 15 -1.10 -16.10 -10.51
N THR A 16 -0.50 -15.49 -11.53
CA THR A 16 0.67 -14.62 -11.35
C THR A 16 0.31 -13.34 -10.60
N GLY A 17 -0.84 -12.72 -10.88
CA GLY A 17 -1.35 -11.58 -10.13
C GLY A 17 -1.59 -11.91 -8.65
N PHE A 18 -2.28 -13.03 -8.38
CA PHE A 18 -2.62 -13.46 -7.03
C PHE A 18 -1.38 -13.77 -6.17
N SER A 19 -0.42 -14.51 -6.73
CA SER A 19 0.84 -14.83 -6.03
C SER A 19 1.67 -13.59 -5.73
N GLY A 20 1.77 -12.64 -6.68
CA GLY A 20 2.43 -11.36 -6.46
C GLY A 20 1.77 -10.54 -5.34
N MET A 21 0.43 -10.57 -5.26
CA MET A 21 -0.32 -9.82 -4.26
C MET A 21 -0.14 -10.42 -2.87
N ALA A 22 -0.11 -11.75 -2.76
CA ALA A 22 0.16 -12.46 -1.51
C ALA A 22 1.58 -12.16 -0.97
N ILE A 23 2.60 -12.18 -1.83
CA ILE A 23 3.98 -11.83 -1.46
C ILE A 23 4.05 -10.38 -0.99
N TRP A 24 3.42 -9.45 -1.73
CA TRP A 24 3.39 -8.04 -1.36
C TRP A 24 2.71 -7.85 0.01
N LEU A 25 1.60 -8.54 0.27
CA LEU A 25 0.89 -8.47 1.54
C LEU A 25 1.78 -8.93 2.70
N GLY A 26 2.54 -10.01 2.52
CA GLY A 26 3.51 -10.49 3.51
C GLY A 26 4.61 -9.48 3.80
N ILE A 27 5.20 -8.87 2.76
CA ILE A 27 6.22 -7.82 2.91
C ILE A 27 5.63 -6.60 3.60
N ALA A 28 4.45 -6.15 3.20
CA ALA A 28 3.76 -5.00 3.78
C ALA A 28 3.44 -5.24 5.25
N LEU A 29 3.02 -6.45 5.60
CA LEU A 29 2.73 -6.82 6.97
C LEU A 29 3.98 -6.87 7.83
N HIS A 30 5.06 -7.49 7.33
CA HIS A 30 6.34 -7.52 8.03
C HIS A 30 6.90 -6.10 8.24
N PHE A 31 6.77 -5.25 7.22
CA PHE A 31 7.20 -3.86 7.28
C PHE A 31 6.35 -3.03 8.26
N ALA A 32 5.03 -3.25 8.28
CA ALA A 32 4.14 -2.67 9.30
C ALA A 32 4.54 -3.16 10.71
N HIS A 33 4.80 -4.44 10.90
CA HIS A 33 5.13 -4.97 12.22
C HIS A 33 6.48 -4.46 12.76
N THR A 34 7.46 -4.23 11.88
CA THR A 34 8.82 -3.87 12.31
C THR A 34 9.08 -2.37 12.35
N LYS A 35 8.37 -1.58 11.53
CA LYS A 35 8.68 -0.15 11.34
C LYS A 35 7.52 0.79 11.65
N MET A 36 6.29 0.31 11.85
CA MET A 36 5.13 1.18 12.09
C MET A 36 5.22 1.95 13.41
N ASP A 37 5.75 1.36 14.49
CA ASP A 37 5.93 2.07 15.76
C ASP A 37 6.89 3.27 15.62
N VAL A 38 7.97 3.08 14.86
CA VAL A 38 8.93 4.15 14.55
C VAL A 38 8.27 5.23 13.70
N MET A 39 7.42 4.85 12.73
CA MET A 39 6.69 5.82 11.92
C MET A 39 5.68 6.62 12.75
N LEU A 40 4.88 5.94 13.58
CA LEU A 40 3.89 6.56 14.44
C LEU A 40 4.53 7.49 15.48
N ALA A 41 5.72 7.16 15.98
CA ALA A 41 6.47 8.03 16.88
C ALA A 41 6.88 9.36 16.23
N HIS A 42 7.24 9.34 14.94
CA HIS A 42 7.63 10.56 14.20
C HIS A 42 6.43 11.36 13.68
N LEU A 43 5.28 10.71 13.45
CA LEU A 43 4.04 11.38 13.04
C LEU A 43 3.08 11.62 14.23
N ARG A 44 3.62 11.80 15.44
CA ARG A 44 2.80 11.87 16.64
C ARG A 44 1.97 13.16 16.73
N ASN A 45 2.43 14.25 16.11
CA ASN A 45 1.69 15.52 16.06
C ASN A 45 0.78 15.61 14.83
N CYS A 46 0.67 14.55 14.03
CA CYS A 46 -0.14 14.49 12.83
C CYS A 46 -1.53 13.90 13.16
N PRO A 47 -2.58 14.72 13.34
CA PRO A 47 -3.89 14.25 13.79
C PRO A 47 -4.54 13.25 12.83
N PHE A 48 -4.31 13.37 11.52
CA PHE A 48 -4.81 12.43 10.52
C PHE A 48 -4.23 11.02 10.70
N VAL A 49 -2.94 10.95 11.04
CA VAL A 49 -2.23 9.68 11.26
C VAL A 49 -2.56 9.11 12.63
N MET A 50 -2.68 9.96 13.65
CA MET A 50 -3.01 9.54 15.02
C MET A 50 -4.43 9.00 15.15
N ASN A 51 -5.39 9.60 14.44
CA ASN A 51 -6.77 9.11 14.41
C ASN A 51 -6.85 7.71 13.77
N ARG A 52 -5.97 7.41 12.81
CA ARG A 52 -5.81 6.06 12.24
C ARG A 52 -4.95 5.15 13.11
N ALA A 53 -3.99 5.68 13.87
CA ALA A 53 -3.13 4.91 14.78
C ALA A 53 -3.91 4.17 15.88
N LEU A 54 -5.13 4.61 16.20
CA LEU A 54 -6.07 3.86 17.03
C LEU A 54 -6.33 2.44 16.48
N PHE A 55 -6.28 2.27 15.16
CA PHE A 55 -6.41 0.96 14.50
C PHE A 55 -5.12 0.12 14.48
N HIS A 56 -3.97 0.64 14.96
CA HIS A 56 -2.75 -0.19 15.00
C HIS A 56 -2.88 -1.38 15.98
N LYS A 57 -3.79 -1.28 16.95
CA LYS A 57 -4.10 -2.36 17.92
C LYS A 57 -5.18 -3.33 17.43
N THR A 58 -5.94 -3.00 16.38
CA THR A 58 -7.03 -3.87 15.84
C THR A 58 -6.50 -4.91 14.84
N GLY A 59 -5.41 -5.57 15.20
CA GLY A 59 -4.88 -6.73 14.48
C GLY A 59 -4.17 -6.42 13.16
N VAL A 60 -3.82 -7.49 12.45
CA VAL A 60 -3.01 -7.52 11.22
C VAL A 60 -3.53 -6.56 10.14
N TRP A 61 -4.85 -6.53 9.92
CA TRP A 61 -5.50 -5.69 8.90
C TRP A 61 -5.54 -4.21 9.26
N GLY A 62 -5.75 -3.88 10.55
CA GLY A 62 -5.72 -2.50 11.03
C GLY A 62 -4.34 -1.86 10.83
N ARG A 63 -3.26 -2.62 11.06
CA ARG A 63 -1.88 -2.16 10.85
C ARG A 63 -1.58 -1.87 9.38
N LEU A 64 -2.06 -2.70 8.46
CA LEU A 64 -1.93 -2.45 7.01
C LEU A 64 -2.69 -1.19 6.59
N PHE A 65 -3.88 -0.96 7.15
CA PHE A 65 -4.67 0.24 6.87
C PHE A 65 -3.98 1.52 7.36
N VAL A 66 -3.37 1.48 8.55
CA VAL A 66 -2.56 2.57 9.10
C VAL A 66 -1.33 2.82 8.22
N LEU A 67 -0.61 1.77 7.83
CA LEU A 67 0.55 1.88 6.95
C LEU A 67 0.16 2.53 5.60
N GLY A 68 -0.98 2.15 5.03
CA GLY A 68 -1.50 2.75 3.80
C GLY A 68 -1.83 4.23 3.96
N GLY A 69 -2.42 4.63 5.09
CA GLY A 69 -2.67 6.04 5.40
C GLY A 69 -1.38 6.85 5.57
N ILE A 70 -0.36 6.29 6.23
CA ILE A 70 0.95 6.95 6.34
C ILE A 70 1.61 7.06 4.96
N ALA A 71 1.54 5.99 4.15
CA ALA A 71 2.10 5.98 2.81
C ALA A 71 1.46 7.04 1.91
N SER A 72 0.14 7.22 1.97
CA SER A 72 -0.57 8.22 1.17
C SER A 72 -0.17 9.65 1.55
N VAL A 73 -0.05 9.93 2.85
CA VAL A 73 0.44 11.22 3.36
C VAL A 73 1.87 11.48 2.91
N LEU A 74 2.73 10.46 2.94
CA LEU A 74 4.13 10.58 2.50
C LEU A 74 4.29 10.74 0.98
N MET A 75 3.40 10.15 0.18
CA MET A 75 3.38 10.30 -1.28
C MET A 75 2.83 11.66 -1.72
N TYR A 76 1.79 12.16 -1.06
CA TYR A 76 1.10 13.40 -1.43
C TYR A 76 1.00 14.37 -0.26
N PRO A 77 2.14 14.82 0.30
CA PRO A 77 2.15 15.63 1.52
C PRO A 77 1.44 16.97 1.33
N SER A 78 1.49 17.55 0.13
CA SER A 78 0.89 18.85 -0.19
C SER A 78 -0.63 18.90 -0.04
N ILE A 79 -1.32 17.76 -0.14
CA ILE A 79 -2.78 17.68 0.05
C ILE A 79 -3.08 17.73 1.55
N TYR A 80 -2.41 16.87 2.33
CA TYR A 80 -2.64 16.76 3.78
C TYR A 80 -2.08 17.95 4.59
N LEU A 81 -1.10 18.68 4.06
CA LEU A 81 -0.64 19.95 4.62
C LEU A 81 -1.65 21.08 4.44
N LYS A 82 -2.40 21.09 3.32
CA LYS A 82 -3.44 22.08 3.06
C LYS A 82 -4.68 21.87 3.92
N ASP A 83 -5.01 20.61 4.21
CA ASP A 83 -6.17 20.24 5.02
C ASP A 83 -5.91 20.31 6.54
N GLY A 84 -4.70 20.71 6.97
CA GLY A 84 -4.31 20.72 8.39
C GLY A 84 -4.18 19.32 9.02
N GLY A 85 -4.30 18.27 8.21
CA GLY A 85 -4.21 16.87 8.64
C GLY A 85 -2.78 16.42 8.95
N ALA A 86 -1.78 17.14 8.45
CA ALA A 86 -0.36 16.86 8.65
C ALA A 86 0.46 18.09 9.06
N VAL A 87 1.47 17.88 9.91
CA VAL A 87 2.42 18.91 10.35
C VAL A 87 3.69 18.81 9.53
N ALA A 88 4.09 19.91 8.89
CA ALA A 88 5.29 19.95 8.02
C ALA A 88 6.56 19.49 8.75
N GLY A 89 6.74 19.89 10.01
CA GLY A 89 7.90 19.51 10.82
C GLY A 89 8.03 18.00 11.10
N ASP A 90 6.90 17.30 11.26
CA ASP A 90 6.89 15.83 11.42
C ASP A 90 7.24 15.13 10.10
N LEU A 91 6.91 15.73 8.95
CA LEU A 91 7.28 15.20 7.63
C LEU A 91 8.75 15.44 7.27
N GLU A 92 9.31 16.58 7.68
CA GLU A 92 10.72 16.93 7.43
C GLU A 92 11.67 16.16 8.34
N SER A 93 11.29 15.91 9.60
CA SER A 93 12.05 15.08 10.54
C SER A 93 11.93 13.57 10.25
N PHE A 94 11.05 13.17 9.33
CA PHE A 94 10.82 11.77 9.04
C PHE A 94 12.03 11.12 8.34
N PRO A 95 12.50 9.94 8.79
CA PRO A 95 13.69 9.30 8.24
C PRO A 95 13.53 8.99 6.74
N ALA A 96 14.35 9.64 5.90
CA ALA A 96 14.29 9.54 4.44
C ALA A 96 14.37 8.10 3.91
N LYS A 97 15.17 7.24 4.57
CA LYS A 97 15.28 5.80 4.24
C LYS A 97 13.95 5.07 4.44
N LEU A 98 13.20 5.42 5.49
CA LEU A 98 11.91 4.82 5.81
C LEU A 98 10.84 5.31 4.83
N LYS A 99 10.82 6.62 4.53
CA LYS A 99 9.94 7.23 3.52
C LYS A 99 10.11 6.54 2.17
N ARG A 100 11.35 6.39 1.71
CA ARG A 100 11.65 5.76 0.43
C ARG A 100 11.16 4.31 0.37
N LYS A 101 11.35 3.52 1.44
CA LYS A 101 10.84 2.14 1.52
C LYS A 101 9.32 2.09 1.45
N THR A 102 8.62 2.93 2.21
CA THR A 102 7.15 3.00 2.18
C THR A 102 6.63 3.39 0.80
N VAL A 103 7.23 4.41 0.17
CA VAL A 103 6.84 4.88 -1.17
C VAL A 103 7.09 3.81 -2.22
N ILE A 104 8.23 3.10 -2.18
CA ILE A 104 8.52 1.99 -3.10
C ILE A 104 7.49 0.87 -2.93
N LEU A 105 7.20 0.48 -1.68
CA LEU A 105 6.22 -0.56 -1.39
C LEU A 105 4.85 -0.20 -1.95
N PHE A 106 4.42 1.05 -1.81
CA PHE A 106 3.14 1.52 -2.35
C PHE A 106 3.14 1.64 -3.87
N ARG A 107 4.26 2.04 -4.49
CA ARG A 107 4.41 2.04 -5.95
C ARG A 107 4.33 0.63 -6.54
N ILE A 108 4.93 -0.36 -5.89
CA ILE A 108 4.83 -1.76 -6.30
C ILE A 108 3.37 -2.23 -6.20
N ASN A 109 2.65 -1.85 -5.13
CA ASN A 109 1.23 -2.15 -4.99
C ASN A 109 0.41 -1.56 -6.15
N LEU A 110 0.63 -0.28 -6.46
CA LEU A 110 -0.08 0.40 -7.54
C LEU A 110 0.21 -0.24 -8.91
N ALA A 111 1.46 -0.60 -9.18
CA ALA A 111 1.85 -1.29 -10.40
C ALA A 111 1.18 -2.68 -10.50
N LEU A 112 1.11 -3.42 -9.40
CA LEU A 112 0.45 -4.72 -9.35
C LEU A 112 -1.06 -4.60 -9.55
N LEU A 113 -1.69 -3.58 -8.96
CA LEU A 113 -3.10 -3.28 -9.16
C LEU A 113 -3.38 -2.91 -10.62
N ALA A 114 -2.55 -2.04 -11.21
CA ALA A 114 -2.66 -1.66 -12.62
C ALA A 114 -2.50 -2.87 -13.55
N TYR A 115 -1.59 -3.79 -13.24
CA TYR A 115 -1.44 -5.06 -13.96
C TYR A 115 -2.72 -5.90 -13.88
N MET A 116 -3.31 -6.06 -12.69
CA MET A 116 -4.54 -6.83 -12.53
C MET A 116 -5.74 -6.21 -13.25
N PHE A 117 -5.94 -4.88 -13.13
CA PHE A 117 -7.02 -4.18 -13.83
C PHE A 117 -6.81 -4.14 -15.35
N GLY A 118 -5.58 -3.94 -15.82
CA GLY A 118 -5.24 -3.98 -17.23
C GLY A 118 -5.49 -5.36 -17.84
N ALA A 119 -5.03 -6.42 -17.16
CA ALA A 119 -5.27 -7.79 -17.58
C ALA A 119 -6.77 -8.16 -17.58
N GLY A 120 -7.51 -7.74 -16.56
CA GLY A 120 -8.96 -7.97 -16.48
C GLY A 120 -9.74 -7.21 -17.56
N GLY A 121 -9.35 -5.97 -17.87
CA GLY A 121 -9.95 -5.18 -18.94
C GLY A 121 -9.72 -5.78 -20.33
N VAL A 122 -8.52 -6.31 -20.59
CA VAL A 122 -8.23 -7.03 -21.84
C VAL A 122 -9.04 -8.33 -21.91
N ALA A 123 -9.13 -9.09 -20.81
CA ALA A 123 -9.93 -10.31 -20.78
C ALA A 123 -11.43 -10.04 -21.05
N TYR A 124 -11.98 -8.93 -20.55
CA TYR A 124 -13.38 -8.55 -20.77
C TYR A 124 -13.70 -8.17 -22.23
N LEU A 125 -12.71 -7.66 -22.98
CA LEU A 125 -12.86 -7.33 -24.40
C LEU A 125 -12.81 -8.56 -25.33
N TYR A 126 -12.41 -9.72 -24.81
CA TYR A 126 -12.27 -10.98 -25.56
C TYR A 126 -13.39 -12.00 -25.25
N ILE A 127 -14.37 -11.64 -24.42
CA ILE A 127 -15.60 -12.39 -24.11
C ILE A 127 -16.76 -11.78 -24.89
#